data_AF-A0A259SGZ2-F1
#
_entry.id   AF-A0A259SGZ2-F1
#
_cell.length_a   1.000
_cell.length_b   1.000
_cell.length_c   1.000
_cell.angle_alpha   90.00
_cell.angle_beta   90.00
_cell.angle_gamma   90.00
#
_symmetry.space_group_name_H-M   'P 1'
#
loop_
_entity.id
_entity.type
_entity.pdbx_description
1 polymer ?
#
loop_
_entity_poly.entity_id
_entity_poly.type
_entity_poly.pdbx_seq_one_letter_code
_entity_poly.pdbx_strand_id
1 'polypeptide(L)' 'MTVLYLFVPLSMVVAGILVWAAFWAIKNNQYEDLEGPAHRILMDDDDPRIPTQPHSPEDTKLESKSPQSKS' A
#
# COMPACT_ATOMS: atom_id res chain seq x y z
N MET A 1 9.06 48.83 4.52
CA MET A 1 10.02 48.10 3.65
C MET A 1 11.03 47.24 4.43
N THR A 2 10.82 46.99 5.73
CA THR A 2 11.75 46.23 6.60
C THR A 2 11.50 44.72 6.61
N VAL A 3 10.25 44.30 6.36
CA VAL A 3 9.83 42.89 6.40
C VAL A 3 10.59 42.00 5.41
N LEU A 4 10.99 42.56 4.25
CA LEU A 4 11.76 41.83 3.24
C LEU A 4 13.11 41.35 3.79
N TYR A 5 13.74 42.10 4.68
CA TYR A 5 15.00 41.71 5.31
C TYR A 5 14.86 40.51 6.26
N LEU A 6 13.65 40.23 6.75
CA LEU A 6 13.36 39.03 7.53
C LEU A 6 12.96 37.86 6.63
N PHE A 7 12.15 38.11 5.61
CA PHE A 7 11.59 37.05 4.75
C PHE A 7 12.61 36.44 3.78
N VAL A 8 13.54 37.24 3.24
CA VAL A 8 14.58 36.74 2.32
C VAL A 8 15.50 35.71 2.99
N PRO A 9 16.10 35.95 4.18
CA PRO A 9 16.92 34.93 4.83
C PRO A 9 16.07 33.76 5.33
N LEU A 10 14.86 34.02 5.82
CA LEU A 10 13.96 32.97 6.28
C LEU A 10 13.59 31.99 5.15
N SER A 11 13.27 32.49 3.96
CA SER A 11 12.97 31.64 2.80
C SER A 11 14.20 30.85 2.35
N MET A 12 15.39 31.44 2.43
CA MET A 12 16.65 30.77 2.07
C MET A 12 16.96 29.61 3.03
N VAL A 13 16.67 29.76 4.32
CA VAL A 13 16.78 28.68 5.32
C VAL A 13 15.79 27.56 5.01
N VAL A 14 14.52 27.90 4.76
CA VAL A 14 13.48 26.91 4.43
C VAL A 14 13.83 26.15 3.14
N ALA A 15 14.27 26.85 2.09
CA ALA A 15 14.72 26.24 0.85
C ALA A 15 15.92 25.30 1.09
N GLY A 16 16.89 25.71 1.91
CA GLY A 16 18.02 24.87 2.28
C GLY A 16 17.61 23.58 3.00
N ILE A 17 16.66 23.68 3.94
CA ILE A 17 16.11 22.52 4.65
C ILE A 17 15.41 21.56 3.68
N LEU A 18 14.60 22.07 2.75
CA LEU A 18 13.90 21.24 1.76
C LEU A 18 14.89 20.49 0.86
N VAL A 19 15.91 21.19 0.36
CA VAL A 19 16.96 20.58 -0.46
C VAL A 19 17.70 19.51 0.34
N TRP A 20 18.09 19.80 1.58
CA TRP A 20 18.78 18.84 2.44
C TRP A 20 17.92 17.60 2.73
N ALA A 21 16.63 17.78 3.04
CA ALA A 21 15.69 16.69 3.26
C ALA A 21 15.50 15.83 2.00
N ALA A 22 15.45 16.45 0.81
CA ALA A 22 15.38 15.73 -0.46
C ALA A 22 16.63 14.87 -0.70
N PHE A 23 17.83 15.43 -0.49
CA PHE A 23 19.08 14.67 -0.59
C PHE A 23 19.16 13.53 0.44
N TRP A 24 18.67 13.76 1.66
CA TRP A 24 18.58 12.72 2.69
C TRP A 24 17.64 11.58 2.27
N ALA A 25 16.45 11.90 1.77
CA ALA A 25 15.47 10.91 1.30
C ALA A 25 16.01 10.05 0.14
N ILE A 26 16.70 10.67 -0.82
CA ILE A 26 17.35 9.97 -1.94
C ILE A 26 18.43 9.02 -1.42
N LYS A 27 19.26 9.45 -0.46
CA LYS A 27 20.30 8.61 0.14
C LYS A 27 19.71 7.45 0.96
N ASN A 28 18.56 7.65 1.59
CA ASN A 28 17.95 6.66 2.49
C ASN A 28 17.21 5.53 1.76
N ASN A 29 17.24 5.48 0.42
CA ASN A 29 16.69 4.39 -0.41
C ASN A 29 15.27 3.93 -0.01
N GLN A 30 14.42 4.87 0.46
CA GLN A 30 13.05 4.61 0.93
C GLN A 30 12.08 4.16 -0.18
N TYR A 31 12.60 3.91 -1.39
CA TYR A 31 11.84 3.42 -2.52
C TYR A 31 11.83 1.89 -2.62
N GLU A 32 12.66 1.17 -1.84
CA GLU A 32 12.69 -0.30 -1.89
C GLU A 32 11.46 -0.97 -1.26
N ASP A 33 10.74 -0.31 -0.34
CA ASP A 33 9.59 -0.91 0.36
C ASP A 33 8.22 -0.59 -0.27
N LEU A 34 8.20 0.02 -1.47
CA LEU A 34 6.97 0.17 -2.26
C LEU A 34 6.51 -1.16 -2.90
N GLU A 35 7.37 -2.18 -2.91
CA GLU A 35 7.04 -3.53 -3.39
C GLU A 35 6.44 -4.44 -2.30
N GLY A 36 6.40 -3.98 -1.05
CA GLY A 36 6.07 -4.81 0.11
C GLY A 36 4.62 -5.32 0.17
N PRO A 37 3.56 -4.51 -0.05
CA PRO A 37 2.17 -4.96 0.19
C PRO A 37 1.43 -5.48 -1.06
N ALA A 38 1.74 -4.97 -2.26
CA ALA A 38 0.96 -5.25 -3.46
C ALA A 38 1.13 -6.68 -3.99
N HIS A 39 2.28 -7.31 -3.73
CA HIS A 39 2.58 -8.66 -4.21
C HIS A 39 1.89 -9.77 -3.38
N ARG A 40 1.44 -9.47 -2.16
CA ARG A 40 0.81 -10.46 -1.27
C ARG A 40 -0.68 -10.65 -1.61
N ILE A 41 -1.36 -9.58 -2.01
CA ILE A 41 -2.80 -9.60 -2.32
C ILE A 41 -3.15 -10.33 -3.63
N LEU A 42 -2.17 -10.52 -4.53
CA LEU A 42 -2.32 -11.22 -5.81
C LEU A 42 -1.77 -12.66 -5.78
N MET A 43 -1.10 -13.06 -4.70
CA MET A 43 -0.47 -14.40 -4.55
C MET A 43 -1.08 -15.22 -3.41
N ASP A 44 -2.02 -14.67 -2.63
CA ASP A 44 -2.73 -15.38 -1.54
C ASP A 44 -3.94 -16.20 -2.03
N ASP A 45 -4.31 -16.13 -3.31
CA ASP A 45 -5.47 -16.85 -3.87
C ASP A 45 -5.20 -18.35 -4.16
N ASP A 46 -3.93 -18.79 -4.13
CA ASP A 46 -3.51 -20.14 -4.51
C ASP A 46 -2.96 -20.98 -3.33
N ASP A 47 -3.10 -20.55 -2.07
CA ASP A 47 -2.69 -21.36 -0.90
C ASP A 47 -3.87 -22.18 -0.34
N PRO A 48 -3.88 -23.52 -0.53
CA PRO A 48 -4.95 -24.41 -0.05
C PRO A 48 -5.00 -24.54 1.48
N ARG A 49 -4.18 -23.79 2.24
CA ARG A 49 -4.06 -23.88 3.69
C ARG A 49 -4.57 -22.66 4.45
N ILE A 50 -5.10 -21.63 3.78
CA ILE A 50 -5.63 -20.46 4.48
C ILE A 50 -7.01 -20.81 5.07
N PRO A 51 -7.16 -20.85 6.41
CA PRO A 51 -8.46 -21.05 7.02
C PRO A 51 -9.30 -19.78 6.79
N THR A 52 -10.20 -19.84 5.81
CA THR A 52 -11.22 -18.82 5.57
C THR A 52 -11.99 -18.59 6.86
N GLN A 53 -11.90 -17.37 7.42
CA GLN A 53 -12.73 -16.98 8.55
C GLN A 53 -14.21 -17.02 8.14
N PRO A 54 -15.11 -17.48 9.03
CA PRO A 54 -16.43 -17.99 8.64
C PRO A 54 -17.37 -16.87 8.20
N HIS A 55 -17.76 -16.88 6.93
CA HIS A 55 -18.92 -16.12 6.47
C HIS A 55 -20.22 -16.81 6.94
N SER A 56 -21.10 -15.98 7.50
CA SER A 56 -22.39 -16.30 8.13
C SER A 56 -23.29 -17.22 7.27
N PRO A 57 -24.02 -18.17 7.88
CA PRO A 57 -24.85 -19.13 7.15
C PRO A 57 -26.20 -18.50 6.78
N GLU A 58 -26.29 -17.75 5.68
CA GLU A 58 -27.61 -17.34 5.18
C GLU A 58 -27.87 -17.47 3.68
N ASP A 59 -26.91 -17.91 2.86
CA ASP A 59 -27.19 -18.22 1.45
C ASP A 59 -27.33 -19.73 1.26
N THR A 60 -28.26 -20.29 2.03
CA THR A 60 -28.87 -21.58 1.75
C THR A 60 -29.77 -21.42 0.52
N LYS A 61 -29.77 -22.44 -0.34
CA LYS A 61 -30.92 -22.83 -1.18
C LYS A 61 -31.08 -22.15 -2.54
N LEU A 62 -30.12 -22.25 -3.45
CA LEU A 62 -30.37 -22.35 -4.90
C LEU A 62 -29.12 -23.04 -5.46
N GLU A 63 -29.06 -24.35 -5.68
CA GLU A 63 -29.61 -25.04 -6.84
C GLU A 63 -29.13 -26.50 -6.69
N SER A 64 -29.90 -27.36 -6.04
CA SER A 64 -30.80 -28.30 -6.73
C SER A 64 -30.13 -29.08 -7.88
N LYS A 65 -29.77 -30.33 -7.55
CA LYS A 65 -29.75 -31.54 -8.41
C LYS A 65 -28.47 -31.87 -9.19
N SER A 66 -27.70 -32.79 -8.59
CA SER A 66 -27.08 -34.01 -9.17
C SER A 66 -27.71 -34.56 -10.48
N PRO A 67 -27.10 -35.55 -11.20
CA PRO A 67 -25.80 -36.23 -11.00
C PRO A 67 -25.01 -36.54 -12.32
N GLN A 68 -23.81 -37.12 -12.15
CA GLN A 68 -23.20 -38.21 -12.96
C GLN A 68 -23.23 -38.20 -14.50
N SER A 69 -22.05 -38.31 -15.10
CA SER A 69 -21.65 -39.43 -15.99
C SER A 69 -20.15 -39.30 -16.25
N LYS A 70 -19.26 -39.94 -15.49
CA LYS A 70 -18.77 -41.33 -15.61
C LYS A 70 -18.23 -41.67 -17.01
N SER A 71 -16.94 -42.05 -16.99
CA SER A 71 -16.15 -42.96 -17.85
C SER A 71 -16.62 -43.29 -19.25
#